data_AF-A0A919I8U4-F1
#
_entry.id   AF-A0A919I8U4-F1
#
_cell.length_a   1.000
_cell.length_b   1.000
_cell.length_c   1.000
_cell.angle_alpha   90.00
_cell.angle_beta   90.00
_cell.angle_gamma   90.00
#
_symmetry.space_group_name_H-M   'P 1'
#
loop_
_entity.id
_entity.type
_entity.pdbx_description
1 polymer ?
#
loop_
_entity_poly.entity_id
_entity_poly.type
_entity_poly.pdbx_seq_one_letter_code
_entity_poly.pdbx_strand_id
1 'polypeptide(L)'
;MKKRMTNLVNRKSNQLLFFTACLILPALFMFESCEKEKTPHEQVITVSTVAGSTAGSSGRGYADGQGTAALFEEPMSLAIDQASNIYVADYYNSVIRKVSPSGYVSTLVGNAHKQGDYVDGTADVALFWGPDG
;
A
#
# COMPACT_ATOMS: atom_id res chain seq x y z
N MET A 1 -20.92 19.17 -35.81
CA MET A 1 -19.91 18.56 -34.89
C MET A 1 -20.45 17.19 -34.47
N LYS A 2 -19.87 16.07 -34.93
CA LYS A 2 -18.81 15.27 -34.24
C LYS A 2 -19.24 14.87 -32.80
N LYS A 3 -19.27 13.62 -32.33
CA LYS A 3 -18.88 12.26 -32.78
C LYS A 3 -19.49 11.25 -31.77
N ARG A 4 -19.69 10.01 -32.23
CA ARG A 4 -19.66 8.65 -31.58
C ARG A 4 -19.22 8.60 -30.09
N MET A 5 -19.59 7.63 -29.23
CA MET A 5 -19.43 6.17 -29.41
C MET A 5 -19.95 5.38 -28.17
N THR A 6 -20.74 4.33 -28.43
CA THR A 6 -20.86 3.01 -27.76
C THR A 6 -20.18 2.73 -26.41
N ASN A 7 -20.94 2.16 -25.44
CA ASN A 7 -20.75 0.76 -25.00
C ASN A 7 -21.87 0.34 -24.02
N LEU A 8 -22.89 -0.31 -24.60
CA LEU A 8 -23.92 -1.07 -23.90
C LEU A 8 -23.39 -2.51 -23.81
N VAL A 9 -22.70 -2.85 -22.72
CA VAL A 9 -22.21 -4.23 -22.49
C VAL A 9 -22.84 -4.78 -21.21
N ASN A 10 -23.91 -5.55 -21.44
CA ASN A 10 -24.19 -6.82 -20.77
C ASN A 10 -24.76 -6.80 -19.33
N ARG A 11 -26.02 -6.36 -19.17
CA ARG A 11 -26.91 -6.89 -18.11
C ARG A 11 -27.61 -8.14 -18.64
N LYS A 12 -27.00 -9.31 -18.45
CA LYS A 12 -27.71 -10.59 -18.58
C LYS A 12 -28.70 -10.69 -17.43
N SER A 13 -29.95 -10.35 -17.70
CA SER A 13 -31.09 -10.65 -16.84
C SER A 13 -32.30 -10.93 -17.73
N ASN A 14 -32.18 -11.93 -18.60
CA ASN A 14 -33.31 -12.47 -19.36
C ASN A 14 -33.42 -13.97 -19.05
N GLN A 15 -33.87 -14.24 -17.83
CA GLN A 15 -34.38 -15.53 -17.38
C GLN A 15 -35.88 -15.34 -17.24
N LEU A 16 -36.64 -15.48 -18.32
CA LEU A 16 -37.96 -16.09 -18.27
C LEU A 16 -38.49 -16.35 -19.68
N LEU A 17 -39.04 -17.54 -19.85
CA LEU A 17 -39.89 -17.99 -20.96
C LEU A 17 -39.18 -18.28 -22.28
N PHE A 18 -38.64 -19.48 -22.41
CA PHE A 18 -38.64 -20.19 -23.67
C PHE A 18 -38.80 -21.71 -23.48
N PHE A 19 -39.86 -22.22 -24.11
CA PHE A 19 -40.11 -23.60 -24.53
C PHE A 19 -40.58 -24.65 -23.51
N THR A 20 -41.87 -24.57 -23.18
CA THR A 20 -42.75 -25.75 -23.26
C THR A 20 -42.79 -26.25 -24.71
N ALA A 21 -42.08 -27.34 -25.01
CA ALA A 21 -42.41 -28.34 -26.05
C ALA A 21 -41.22 -29.29 -26.27
N CYS A 22 -41.26 -30.49 -25.70
CA CYS A 22 -40.85 -31.73 -26.37
C CYS A 22 -41.13 -32.91 -25.44
N LEU A 23 -42.33 -33.48 -25.54
CA LEU A 23 -42.56 -34.88 -25.17
C LEU A 23 -41.79 -35.76 -26.17
N ILE A 24 -41.24 -36.88 -25.69
CA ILE A 24 -40.54 -37.95 -26.41
C ILE A 24 -39.00 -37.82 -26.44
N LEU A 25 -38.33 -38.48 -25.49
CA LEU A 25 -37.08 -39.27 -25.63
C LEU A 25 -36.63 -39.74 -24.21
N PRO A 26 -36.66 -41.04 -23.87
CA PRO A 26 -36.12 -41.54 -22.62
C PRO A 26 -34.70 -42.04 -22.87
N ALA A 27 -33.71 -41.16 -22.84
CA ALA A 27 -32.34 -41.56 -22.57
C ALA A 27 -31.47 -40.32 -22.51
N LEU A 28 -30.66 -40.27 -21.46
CA LEU A 28 -29.39 -39.57 -21.45
C LEU A 28 -29.53 -38.05 -21.56
N PHE A 29 -29.63 -37.38 -20.42
CA PHE A 29 -28.95 -36.10 -20.16
C PHE A 29 -29.50 -35.56 -18.84
N MET A 30 -29.05 -36.10 -17.72
CA MET A 30 -29.02 -35.40 -16.43
C MET A 30 -28.03 -36.17 -15.56
N PHE A 31 -26.80 -35.70 -15.46
CA PHE A 31 -26.20 -35.43 -14.17
C PHE A 31 -25.16 -34.33 -14.40
N GLU A 32 -25.51 -33.20 -13.80
CA GLU A 32 -24.70 -32.04 -13.50
C GLU A 32 -23.56 -31.74 -14.47
N SER A 33 -23.81 -30.73 -15.30
CA SER A 33 -22.84 -29.67 -15.48
C SER A 33 -22.25 -29.35 -14.10
N CYS A 34 -20.99 -29.72 -13.87
CA CYS A 34 -20.19 -29.07 -12.85
C CYS A 34 -20.00 -27.64 -13.37
N GLU A 35 -20.96 -26.77 -13.06
CA GLU A 35 -20.75 -25.34 -13.20
C GLU A 35 -19.60 -25.02 -12.27
N LYS A 36 -18.43 -24.91 -12.88
CA LYS A 36 -17.18 -24.52 -12.23
C LYS A 36 -17.49 -23.35 -11.32
N GLU A 37 -17.48 -23.63 -10.02
CA GLU A 37 -17.35 -22.64 -8.96
C GLU A 37 -16.24 -21.69 -9.42
N LYS A 38 -16.64 -20.47 -9.78
CA LYS A 38 -15.72 -19.41 -10.17
C LYS A 38 -14.88 -19.17 -8.92
N THR A 39 -13.63 -19.64 -8.96
CA THR A 39 -12.71 -19.60 -7.83
C THR A 39 -12.71 -18.20 -7.21
N PRO A 40 -12.88 -18.09 -5.88
CA PRO A 40 -13.09 -16.80 -5.23
C PRO A 40 -11.82 -15.98 -5.38
N HIS A 41 -11.99 -14.81 -6.02
CA HIS A 41 -11.14 -13.63 -5.93
C HIS A 41 -9.69 -13.90 -5.52
N GLU A 42 -8.86 -14.26 -6.49
CA GLU A 42 -7.41 -14.17 -6.33
C GLU A 42 -7.03 -12.69 -6.24
N GLN A 43 -6.99 -12.18 -5.02
CA GLN A 43 -6.52 -10.84 -4.74
C GLN A 43 -5.00 -10.91 -4.69
N VAL A 44 -4.38 -10.62 -5.83
CA VAL A 44 -2.92 -10.57 -5.95
C VAL A 44 -2.42 -9.45 -5.04
N ILE A 45 -1.84 -9.81 -3.89
CA ILE A 45 -1.19 -8.86 -2.99
C ILE A 45 0.13 -8.45 -3.64
N THR A 46 0.26 -7.17 -3.97
CA THR A 46 1.51 -6.59 -4.49
C THR A 46 2.17 -5.79 -3.38
N VAL A 47 3.47 -6.03 -3.18
CA VAL A 47 4.29 -5.28 -2.23
C VAL A 47 5.05 -4.22 -3.01
N SER A 48 5.10 -3.01 -2.48
CA SER A 48 5.85 -1.90 -3.06
C SER A 48 6.66 -1.17 -1.99
N THR A 49 7.81 -0.63 -2.38
CA THR A 49 8.66 0.17 -1.49
C THR A 49 8.24 1.64 -1.59
N VAL A 50 7.87 2.24 -0.45
CA VAL A 50 7.44 3.64 -0.37
C VAL A 50 8.63 4.59 -0.19
N ALA A 51 9.64 4.19 0.60
CA ALA A 51 10.83 4.99 0.88
C ALA A 51 12.01 4.11 1.31
N GLY A 52 13.23 4.65 1.23
CA GLY A 52 14.47 3.96 1.61
C GLY A 52 15.23 3.39 0.40
N SER A 53 16.55 3.34 0.50
CA SER A 53 17.41 2.80 -0.56
C SER A 53 17.55 1.27 -0.44
N THR A 54 17.30 0.56 -1.54
CA THR A 54 17.54 -0.88 -1.67
C THR A 54 18.95 -1.20 -2.18
N ALA A 55 19.79 -0.19 -2.40
CA ALA A 55 21.14 -0.35 -2.94
C ALA A 55 22.10 -0.86 -1.85
N GLY A 56 22.03 -2.16 -1.55
CA GLY A 56 22.97 -2.88 -0.69
C GLY A 56 23.13 -2.31 0.73
N SER A 57 24.16 -2.77 1.45
CA SER A 57 24.50 -2.34 2.82
C SER A 57 24.76 -0.83 2.98
N SER A 58 24.76 -0.07 1.89
CA SER A 58 24.90 1.40 1.82
C SER A 58 23.58 2.19 1.90
N GLY A 59 22.43 1.53 2.04
CA GLY A 59 21.14 2.22 2.27
C GLY A 59 20.99 2.84 3.67
N ARG A 60 21.98 2.63 4.55
CA ARG A 60 22.07 3.24 5.87
C ARG A 60 22.59 4.67 5.77
N GLY A 61 21.94 5.60 6.47
CA GLY A 61 22.42 6.96 6.62
C GLY A 61 21.29 7.95 6.81
N TYR A 62 21.58 9.23 6.59
CA TYR A 62 20.62 10.32 6.78
C TYR A 62 20.48 11.13 5.49
N ALA A 63 19.33 11.03 4.84
CA ALA A 63 18.95 11.89 3.74
C ALA A 63 17.42 11.99 3.64
N ASP A 64 16.91 13.21 3.56
CA ASP A 64 15.55 13.48 3.12
C ASP A 64 15.46 13.38 1.59
N GLY A 65 14.27 13.08 1.07
CA GLY A 65 14.08 12.94 -0.36
C GLY A 65 12.91 12.07 -0.77
N GLN A 66 12.78 11.88 -2.08
CA GLN A 66 11.70 11.12 -2.69
C GLN A 66 12.06 9.64 -2.79
N GLY A 67 11.23 8.76 -2.21
CA GLY A 67 11.32 7.32 -2.36
C GLY A 67 12.68 6.75 -1.99
N THR A 68 13.38 6.19 -2.99
CA THR A 68 14.70 5.56 -2.81
C THR A 68 15.85 6.54 -2.61
N ALA A 69 15.62 7.85 -2.81
CA ALA A 69 16.61 8.87 -2.48
C ALA A 69 16.70 9.15 -0.97
N ALA A 70 15.66 8.79 -0.21
CA ALA A 70 15.67 8.92 1.24
C ALA A 70 16.47 7.79 1.90
N LEU A 71 17.20 8.13 2.94
CA LEU A 71 18.00 7.18 3.74
C LEU A 71 17.55 7.21 5.20
N PHE A 72 17.63 6.05 5.84
CA PHE A 72 17.33 5.81 7.25
C PHE A 72 18.50 5.05 7.88
N GLU A 73 18.66 5.15 9.20
CA GLU A 73 19.68 4.43 9.95
C GLU A 73 19.06 3.70 11.14
N GLU A 74 18.78 2.40 10.92
CA GLU A 74 18.18 1.50 11.89
C GLU A 74 16.81 1.98 12.40
N PRO A 75 15.80 2.13 11.53
CA PRO A 75 14.47 2.52 11.96
C PRO A 75 13.85 1.46 12.89
N MET A 76 13.36 1.87 14.05
CA MET A 76 12.92 0.96 15.12
C MET A 76 11.40 0.81 15.20
N SER A 77 10.65 1.88 14.93
CA SER A 77 9.18 1.82 14.94
C SER A 77 8.52 2.75 13.93
N LEU A 78 7.22 2.51 13.73
CA LEU A 78 6.38 3.19 12.77
C LEU A 78 5.00 3.52 13.38
N ALA A 79 4.46 4.70 13.08
CA ALA A 79 3.08 5.07 13.36
C ALA A 79 2.42 5.69 12.12
N ILE A 80 1.10 5.61 11.99
CA ILE A 80 0.37 6.12 10.82
C ILE A 80 -0.74 7.07 11.28
N ASP A 81 -0.85 8.24 10.64
CA ASP A 81 -1.95 9.18 10.90
C ASP A 81 -3.18 8.98 9.97
N GLN A 82 -4.23 9.77 10.20
CA GLN A 82 -5.47 9.72 9.40
C GLN A 82 -5.27 10.17 7.93
N ALA A 83 -4.17 10.86 7.63
CA ALA A 83 -3.82 11.29 6.28
C ALA A 83 -2.87 10.30 5.60
N SER A 84 -2.67 9.11 6.19
CA SER A 84 -1.76 8.06 5.71
C SER A 84 -0.29 8.49 5.65
N ASN A 85 0.12 9.47 6.45
CA ASN A 85 1.54 9.73 6.67
C ASN A 85 2.09 8.68 7.64
N ILE A 86 3.30 8.21 7.36
CA ILE A 86 4.04 7.28 8.21
C ILE A 86 5.08 8.08 8.98
N TYR A 87 5.11 7.90 10.29
CA TYR A 87 6.11 8.45 11.19
C TYR A 87 7.08 7.35 11.54
N VAL A 88 8.37 7.60 11.41
CA VAL A 88 9.44 6.62 11.57
C VAL A 88 10.37 7.08 12.67
N ALA A 89 10.60 6.23 13.66
CA ALA A 89 11.64 6.43 14.66
C ALA A 89 12.98 5.98 14.06
N ASP A 90 13.82 6.94 13.65
CA ASP A 90 15.08 6.71 12.95
C ASP A 90 16.22 6.72 13.97
N TYR A 91 16.48 5.55 14.56
CA TYR A 91 17.16 5.39 15.85
C TYR A 91 18.56 5.99 15.87
N TYR A 92 19.45 5.56 14.97
CA TYR A 92 20.83 6.04 14.98
C TYR A 92 20.96 7.49 14.50
N ASN A 93 20.03 7.92 13.65
CA ASN A 93 19.92 9.32 13.26
C ASN A 93 19.36 10.20 14.39
N SER A 94 18.73 9.63 15.43
CA SER A 94 18.18 10.37 16.57
C SER A 94 17.10 11.40 16.18
N VAL A 95 16.25 11.02 15.22
CA VAL A 95 15.20 11.88 14.66
C VAL A 95 13.91 11.09 14.45
N ILE A 96 12.79 11.81 14.42
CA ILE A 96 11.52 11.28 13.91
C ILE A 96 11.35 11.76 12.47
N ARG A 97 11.17 10.82 11.54
CA ARG A 97 10.97 11.12 10.12
C ARG A 97 9.50 10.98 9.77
N LYS A 98 9.03 11.80 8.83
CA LYS A 98 7.69 11.72 8.25
C LYS A 98 7.79 11.32 6.79
N VAL A 99 7.07 10.28 6.41
CA VAL A 99 6.89 9.79 5.05
C VAL A 99 5.46 10.08 4.62
N SER A 100 5.31 10.85 3.55
CA SER A 100 4.01 11.13 2.95
C SER A 100 3.48 9.94 2.13
N PRO A 101 2.17 9.88 1.83
CA PRO A 101 1.61 8.86 0.94
C PRO A 101 2.22 8.83 -0.46
N SER A 102 2.80 9.96 -0.92
CA SER A 102 3.51 10.03 -2.19
C SER A 102 4.94 9.50 -2.11
N GLY A 103 5.42 9.10 -0.94
CA GLY A 103 6.78 8.59 -0.72
C GLY A 103 7.84 9.66 -0.49
N TYR A 104 7.46 10.93 -0.28
CA TYR A 104 8.41 11.95 0.15
C TYR A 104 8.73 11.82 1.63
N VAL A 105 10.02 11.76 1.97
CA VAL A 105 10.53 11.69 3.35
C VAL A 105 11.09 13.04 3.77
N SER A 106 10.74 13.46 4.99
CA SER A 106 11.22 14.67 5.64
C SER A 106 11.51 14.40 7.12
N THR A 107 12.45 15.13 7.70
CA THR A 107 12.64 15.13 9.16
C THR A 107 11.57 15.99 9.83
N LEU A 108 10.84 15.39 10.78
CA LEU A 108 9.79 16.08 11.52
C LEU A 108 10.34 16.80 12.75
N VAL A 109 11.23 16.14 13.49
CA VAL A 109 11.79 16.63 14.75
C VAL A 109 13.09 15.89 15.08
N GLY A 110 13.98 16.56 15.80
CA GLY A 110 15.30 16.06 16.18
C GLY A 110 16.43 16.70 15.36
N ASN A 111 17.66 16.37 15.72
CA ASN A 111 18.86 16.81 15.01
C ASN A 111 19.72 15.58 14.67
N ALA A 112 19.94 15.36 13.38
CA ALA A 112 20.63 14.19 12.90
C ALA A 112 22.03 14.05 13.52
N HIS A 113 22.33 12.85 14.03
CA HIS A 113 23.63 12.49 14.62
C HIS A 113 24.02 13.28 15.89
N LYS A 114 23.11 14.03 16.50
CA LYS A 114 23.27 14.64 17.84
C LYS A 114 22.81 13.65 18.92
N GLN A 115 23.58 12.58 19.11
CA GLN A 115 23.32 11.61 20.17
C GLN A 115 23.70 12.18 21.54
N GLY A 116 22.86 11.94 22.56
CA GLY A 116 23.22 12.08 23.97
C GLY A 116 22.50 13.18 24.76
N ASP A 117 21.59 13.92 24.13
CA ASP A 117 20.79 14.94 24.80
C ASP A 117 19.30 14.59 24.74
N TYR A 118 18.60 14.80 25.85
CA TYR A 118 17.14 14.81 25.92
C TYR A 118 16.70 16.25 26.14
N VAL A 119 16.20 16.88 25.08
CA VAL A 119 15.73 18.26 25.14
C VAL A 119 14.29 18.25 24.69
N ASP A 120 13.42 18.78 25.54
CA ASP A 120 12.05 19.08 25.17
C ASP A 120 11.97 20.44 24.50
N GLY A 121 10.98 20.63 23.63
CA GLY A 121 10.76 21.92 22.99
C GLY A 121 9.94 21.82 21.72
N THR A 122 10.02 22.87 20.91
CA THR A 122 9.50 22.84 19.54
C THR A 122 10.31 21.89 18.68
N ALA A 123 9.82 21.57 17.48
CA ALA A 123 10.46 20.62 16.56
C ALA A 123 11.94 20.92 16.25
N ASP A 124 12.32 22.21 16.25
CA ASP A 124 13.68 22.66 15.97
C ASP A 124 14.65 22.53 17.16
N VAL A 125 14.10 22.36 18.37
CA VAL A 125 14.86 22.35 19.63
C VAL A 125 14.89 20.95 20.25
N ALA A 126 13.85 20.15 20.02
CA ALA A 126 13.74 18.85 20.67
C ALA A 126 14.84 17.88 20.18
N LEU A 127 15.43 17.13 21.11
CA LEU A 127 16.49 16.16 20.86
C LEU A 127 16.10 14.80 21.44
N PHE A 128 16.49 13.74 20.72
CA PHE A 128 16.25 12.36 21.12
C PHE A 128 17.58 11.63 21.24
N TRP A 129 17.59 10.59 22.06
CA TRP A 129 18.65 9.60 22.05
C TRP A 129 18.03 8.25 21.70
N GLY A 130 18.23 7.82 20.44
CA GLY A 130 17.76 6.52 19.96
C GLY A 130 16.25 6.31 20.11
N PRO A 131 15.39 7.06 19.40
CA PRO A 131 13.95 6.85 19.48
C PRO A 131 13.58 5.44 18.99
N ASP A 132 12.80 4.69 19.77
CA ASP A 132 12.45 3.31 19.51
C ASP A 132 10.93 3.02 19.51
N GLY A 133 10.10 3.82 20.18
CA GLY A 133 8.64 3.81 20.03
C GLY A 133 7.84 3.87 21.32
#